data_AF-A0A7K1Y5U4-F1
#
_entry.id   AF-A0A7K1Y5U4-F1
#
_cell.length_a   1.000
_cell.length_b   1.000
_cell.length_c   1.000
_cell.angle_alpha   90.00
_cell.angle_beta   90.00
_cell.angle_gamma   90.00
#
_symmetry.space_group_name_H-M   'P 1'
#
loop_
_entity.id
_entity.type
_entity.pdbx_description
1 polymer ?
#
loop_
_entity_poly.entity_id
_entity_poly.type
_entity_poly.pdbx_seq_one_letter_code
_entity_poly.pdbx_strand_id
1 'polypeptide(L)'
;MDAKNYNNLQSDGKINDFFDLHTLAESKKLLWQLLNAAACGNFAELSSIEKDNLFTFYSQLNELLDAVHHLNDCAEGGAGE
;
A
#
# COMPACT_ATOMS: atom_id res chain seq x y z
N MET A 1 19.72 -1.75 26.21
CA MET A 1 18.58 -2.13 25.35
C MET A 1 18.52 -1.08 24.26
N ASP A 2 19.33 -1.28 23.23
CA ASP A 2 19.48 -0.34 22.14
C ASP A 2 18.21 -0.38 21.29
N ALA A 3 17.51 0.76 21.29
CA ALA A 3 16.42 1.03 20.37
C ALA A 3 17.00 0.87 18.97
N LYS A 4 16.66 -0.24 18.31
CA LYS A 4 17.07 -0.52 16.94
C LYS A 4 16.65 0.66 16.08
N ASN A 5 17.66 1.34 15.57
CA ASN A 5 17.60 2.40 14.60
C ASN A 5 16.91 1.85 13.33
N TYR A 6 15.61 2.06 13.20
CA TYR A 6 14.84 1.68 12.01
C TYR A 6 15.03 2.66 10.83
N ASN A 7 15.95 3.63 10.94
CA ASN A 7 16.24 4.61 9.88
C ASN A 7 17.19 4.06 8.81
N ASN A 8 16.83 2.94 8.17
CA ASN A 8 17.46 2.56 6.89
C ASN A 8 16.68 1.51 6.11
N LEU A 9 15.35 1.59 6.12
CA LEU A 9 14.63 1.23 4.91
C LEU A 9 14.75 2.44 4.00
N GLN A 10 15.86 2.49 3.24
CA GLN A 10 15.97 3.34 2.07
C GLN A 10 14.92 2.81 1.10
N SER A 11 13.66 3.22 1.32
CA SER A 11 12.58 3.04 0.37
C SER A 11 13.13 3.62 -0.92
N ASP A 12 13.37 2.75 -1.89
CA ASP A 12 13.76 3.10 -3.25
C ASP A 12 12.98 4.36 -3.62
N GLY A 13 13.64 5.48 -3.98
CA GLY A 13 13.01 6.82 -3.97
C GLY A 13 11.62 6.88 -4.62
N LYS A 14 11.39 5.98 -5.59
CA LYS A 14 10.12 5.69 -6.25
C LYS A 14 8.93 5.35 -5.35
N ILE A 15 9.16 4.71 -4.20
CA ILE A 15 8.10 4.38 -3.24
C ILE A 15 7.67 5.65 -2.52
N ASN A 16 8.61 6.48 -2.08
CA ASN A 16 8.27 7.76 -1.47
C ASN A 16 7.63 8.68 -2.52
N ASP A 17 8.20 8.74 -3.74
CA ASP A 17 7.61 9.49 -4.86
C ASP A 17 6.15 9.06 -5.12
N PHE A 18 5.82 7.77 -5.00
CA PHE A 18 4.45 7.29 -5.16
C PHE A 18 3.50 7.87 -4.11
N PHE A 19 3.92 7.93 -2.85
CA PHE A 19 3.10 8.48 -1.77
C PHE A 19 3.03 10.01 -1.80
N ASP A 20 4.06 10.68 -2.32
CA ASP A 20 4.07 12.13 -2.53
C ASP A 20 3.16 12.54 -3.71
N LEU A 21 3.07 11.70 -4.75
CA LEU A 21 2.33 11.99 -5.98
C LEU A 21 0.86 11.55 -5.96
N HIS A 22 0.46 10.70 -5.02
CA HIS A 22 -0.88 10.13 -4.99
C HIS A 22 -1.50 10.26 -3.60
N THR A 23 -2.70 10.82 -3.55
CA THR A 23 -3.52 10.79 -2.34
C THR A 23 -3.90 9.35 -1.97
N LEU A 24 -4.21 9.09 -0.70
CA LEU A 24 -4.73 7.79 -0.25
C LEU A 24 -5.89 7.27 -1.11
N ALA A 25 -6.82 8.14 -1.48
CA ALA A 25 -7.96 7.80 -2.33
C ALA A 25 -7.52 7.35 -3.74
N GLU A 26 -6.53 8.02 -4.33
CA GLU A 26 -5.95 7.64 -5.62
C GLU A 26 -5.16 6.35 -5.52
N SER A 27 -4.35 6.17 -4.47
CA SER A 27 -3.61 4.92 -4.24
C SER A 27 -4.56 3.72 -4.12
N LYS A 28 -5.68 3.86 -3.38
CA LYS A 28 -6.72 2.81 -3.28
C LYS A 28 -7.40 2.53 -4.62
N LYS A 29 -7.67 3.56 -5.41
CA LYS A 29 -8.22 3.40 -6.77
C LYS A 29 -7.26 2.64 -7.68
N LEU A 30 -5.97 2.97 -7.65
CA LEU A 30 -4.93 2.27 -8.41
C LEU A 30 -4.80 0.80 -7.99
N LEU A 31 -4.86 0.52 -6.68
CA LEU A 31 -4.87 -0.84 -6.15
C LEU A 31 -6.07 -1.65 -6.66
N TRP A 32 -7.27 -1.04 -6.68
CA TRP A 32 -8.46 -1.68 -7.23
C TRP A 32 -8.35 -1.94 -8.74
N GLN A 33 -7.75 -1.02 -9.49
CA GLN A 33 -7.50 -1.22 -10.92
C GLN A 33 -6.51 -2.37 -11.18
N LEU A 34 -5.46 -2.48 -10.37
CA LEU A 34 -4.51 -3.58 -10.44
C LEU A 34 -5.19 -4.92 -10.15
N LEU A 35 -6.01 -4.98 -9.10
CA LEU A 35 -6.77 -6.19 -8.76
C LEU A 35 -7.69 -6.61 -9.92
N ASN A 36 -8.43 -5.66 -10.48
CA ASN A 36 -9.30 -5.94 -11.62
C ASN A 36 -8.49 -6.41 -12.83
N ALA A 37 -7.35 -5.80 -13.12
CA ALA A 37 -6.51 -6.21 -14.24
C ALA A 37 -5.96 -7.64 -14.04
N ALA A 38 -5.55 -8.00 -12.82
CA ALA A 38 -5.08 -9.34 -12.48
C ALA A 38 -6.21 -10.39 -12.52
N ALA A 39 -7.42 -10.00 -12.14
CA ALA A 39 -8.60 -10.86 -12.14
C ALA A 39 -9.26 -10.97 -13.52
N CYS A 40 -9.18 -9.94 -14.37
CA CYS A 40 -9.88 -9.89 -15.64
C CYS A 40 -9.35 -10.98 -16.58
N GLY A 41 -10.25 -11.86 -17.04
CA GLY A 41 -9.92 -13.00 -17.89
C GLY A 41 -9.66 -14.31 -17.13
N ASN A 42 -9.07 -14.24 -15.94
CA ASN A 42 -8.62 -15.44 -15.21
C ASN A 42 -9.45 -15.74 -13.96
N PHE A 43 -10.24 -14.80 -13.44
CA PHE A 43 -10.97 -14.97 -12.17
C PHE A 43 -11.94 -16.14 -12.19
N ALA A 44 -12.58 -16.42 -13.33
CA ALA A 44 -13.46 -17.58 -13.46
C ALA A 44 -12.69 -18.91 -13.36
N GLU A 45 -11.43 -18.91 -13.77
CA GLU A 45 -10.53 -20.07 -13.80
C GLU A 45 -9.81 -20.31 -12.47
N LEU A 46 -9.73 -19.28 -11.61
CA LEU A 46 -9.18 -19.41 -10.27
C LEU A 46 -10.02 -20.36 -9.41
N SER A 47 -9.32 -21.23 -8.68
CA SER A 47 -9.89 -22.02 -7.59
C SER A 47 -10.40 -21.12 -6.45
N SER A 48 -11.24 -21.68 -5.58
CA SER A 48 -11.73 -20.94 -4.42
C SER A 48 -10.60 -20.43 -3.52
N ILE A 49 -9.55 -21.23 -3.33
CA ILE A 49 -8.38 -20.85 -2.52
C ILE A 49 -7.63 -19.69 -3.15
N GLU A 50 -7.45 -19.69 -4.47
CA GLU A 50 -6.78 -18.59 -5.17
C GLU A 50 -7.59 -17.29 -5.11
N LYS A 51 -8.92 -17.38 -5.18
CA LYS A 51 -9.81 -16.23 -4.98
C LYS A 51 -9.69 -15.67 -3.57
N ASP A 52 -9.72 -16.52 -2.55
CA ASP A 52 -9.58 -16.11 -1.15
C ASP A 52 -8.21 -15.49 -0.89
N ASN A 53 -7.15 -16.05 -1.46
CA ASN A 53 -5.80 -15.49 -1.39
C ASN A 53 -5.73 -14.11 -2.05
N LEU A 54 -6.37 -13.95 -3.22
CA LEU A 54 -6.40 -12.68 -3.95
C LEU A 54 -7.14 -11.59 -3.15
N PHE A 55 -8.29 -11.91 -2.56
CA PHE A 55 -9.01 -10.97 -1.70
C PHE A 55 -8.23 -10.63 -0.43
N THR A 56 -7.58 -11.63 0.19
CA THR A 56 -6.74 -11.42 1.37
C THR A 56 -5.58 -10.49 1.06
N PHE A 57 -4.90 -10.71 -0.07
CA PHE A 57 -3.82 -9.86 -0.54
C PHE A 57 -4.27 -8.41 -0.79
N TYR A 58 -5.43 -8.23 -1.42
CA TYR A 58 -6.01 -6.90 -1.62
C TYR A 58 -6.28 -6.18 -0.29
N SER A 59 -6.91 -6.87 0.68
CA SER A 59 -7.19 -6.28 2.00
C SER A 59 -5.91 -5.87 2.72
N GLN A 60 -4.88 -6.72 2.72
CA GLN A 60 -3.59 -6.43 3.33
C GLN A 60 -2.91 -5.20 2.70
N LEU A 61 -2.95 -5.08 1.37
CA LEU A 61 -2.42 -3.90 0.69
C LEU A 61 -3.23 -2.64 0.96
N ASN A 62 -4.55 -2.74 1.07
CA ASN A 62 -5.40 -1.61 1.41
C ASN A 62 -5.10 -1.09 2.83
N GLU A 63 -4.96 -1.99 3.81
CA GLU A 63 -4.55 -1.63 5.18
C GLU A 63 -3.14 -1.03 5.23
N LEU A 64 -2.21 -1.55 4.43
CA LEU A 64 -0.87 -1.00 4.32
C LEU A 64 -0.87 0.43 3.77
N LEU A 65 -1.67 0.70 2.74
CA LEU A 65 -1.83 2.06 2.20
C LEU A 65 -2.38 3.01 3.27
N ASP A 66 -3.38 2.59 4.03
CA ASP A 66 -3.91 3.38 5.16
C ASP A 66 -2.82 3.69 6.20
N ALA A 67 -2.04 2.70 6.58
CA ALA A 67 -0.97 2.86 7.58
C ALA A 67 0.15 3.79 7.08
N VAL A 68 0.59 3.65 5.83
CA VAL A 68 1.70 4.46 5.29
C VAL A 68 1.29 5.91 5.08
N HIS A 69 0.09 6.15 4.55
CA HIS A 69 -0.43 7.52 4.43
C HIS A 69 -0.59 8.20 5.80
N HIS A 70 -1.09 7.47 6.81
CA HIS A 70 -1.17 8.01 8.16
C HIS A 70 0.20 8.33 8.78
N LEU A 71 1.21 7.52 8.52
CA LEU A 71 2.58 7.77 8.96
C LEU A 71 3.20 9.00 8.27
N ASN A 72 2.95 9.20 6.98
CA ASN A 72 3.41 10.38 6.24
C ASN A 72 2.73 11.65 6.73
N ASP A 73 1.41 11.64 6.93
CA ASP A 73 0.66 12.78 7.48
C ASP A 73 1.16 13.16 8.89
N CYS A 74 1.51 12.16 9.71
CA CYS A 74 2.08 12.39 11.05
C CYS A 74 3.51 12.95 11.00
N ALA A 75 4.29 12.64 9.96
CA ALA A 75 5.67 13.13 9.81
C ALA A 75 5.73 14.61 9.39
N GLU A 76 4.77 15.09 8.60
CA GLU A 76 4.72 16.51 8.18
C GLU A 76 4.24 17.46 9.28
N GLY A 77 3.56 16.96 10.32
CA GLY A 77 3.05 17.76 11.44
C GLY A 77 4.08 18.18 12.50
N GLY A 78 5.36 17.81 12.37
CA GLY A 78 6.40 18.02 13.38
C GLY A 78 7.39 19.18 13.13
N ALA A 79 7.24 19.94 12.04
CA ALA A 79 8.17 21.00 11.65
C ALA A 79 7.52 22.39 11.69
N GLY A 80 6.87 22.75 12.80
CA GLY A 80 6.22 24.04 12.91
C GLY A 80 5.74 24.41 14.30
N GLU A 81 6.64 24.51 15.27
CA GLU A 81 6.57 25.48 16.39
C GLU A 81 7.97 26.01 16.74
#